data_AF-A0A087U1K4-F1
#
_entry.id   AF-A0A087U1K4-F1
#
_cell.length_a   1.000
_cell.length_b   1.000
_cell.length_c   1.000
_cell.angle_alpha   90.00
_cell.angle_beta   90.00
_cell.angle_gamma   90.00
#
_symmetry.space_group_name_H-M   'P 1'
#
loop_
_entity.id
_entity.type
_entity.pdbx_description
1 polymer ?
#
loop_
_entity_poly.entity_id
_entity_poly.type
_entity_poly.pdbx_seq_one_letter_code
_entity_poly.pdbx_strand_id
1 'polypeptide(L)' 'MSTHHHLDEGMRWRIVGKLEAGQYQAQVARELDVTLSVISNLWDQFQNSGSVSRRIRSTESQNNQL' A
#
# COMPACT_ATOMS: atom_id res chain seq x y z
N MET A 1 -1.80 -7.98 -22.52
CA MET A 1 -2.84 -8.15 -21.49
C MET A 1 -2.12 -8.29 -20.17
N SER A 2 -2.27 -7.30 -19.29
CA SER A 2 -1.37 -7.07 -18.18
C SER A 2 -1.48 -8.18 -17.13
N THR A 3 -0.45 -9.01 -17.03
CA THR A 3 -0.23 -9.92 -15.90
C THR A 3 0.19 -9.08 -14.69
N HIS A 4 -0.77 -8.33 -14.13
CA HIS A 4 -0.60 -7.73 -12.81
C HIS A 4 -0.56 -8.87 -11.81
N HIS A 5 0.60 -9.04 -11.18
CA HIS A 5 0.85 -9.91 -10.04
C HIS A 5 -0.41 -10.03 -9.16
N HIS A 6 -1.07 -11.18 -9.24
CA HIS A 6 -2.30 -11.47 -8.51
C HIS A 6 -1.91 -11.70 -7.05
N LEU A 7 -1.71 -10.61 -6.31
CA LEU A 7 -1.89 -10.65 -4.87
C LEU A 7 -3.30 -11.13 -4.63
N ASP A 8 -3.40 -12.28 -3.97
CA ASP A 8 -4.66 -12.89 -3.59
C ASP A 8 -5.59 -11.83 -2.98
N GLU A 9 -6.84 -11.82 -3.40
CA GLU A 9 -7.79 -10.81 -2.95
C GLU A 9 -7.94 -10.83 -1.42
N GLY A 10 -7.77 -12.00 -0.78
CA GLY A 10 -7.71 -12.12 0.67
C GLY A 10 -6.50 -11.42 1.29
N MET A 11 -5.33 -11.47 0.65
CA MET A 11 -4.15 -10.72 1.10
C MET A 11 -4.35 -9.21 0.94
N ARG A 12 -5.01 -8.77 -0.14
CA ARG A 12 -5.34 -7.35 -0.35
C ARG A 12 -6.23 -6.82 0.77
N TRP A 13 -7.33 -7.52 1.08
CA TRP A 13 -8.23 -7.12 2.15
C TRP A 13 -7.56 -7.15 3.53
N ARG A 14 -6.63 -8.09 3.75
CA ARG A 14 -5.85 -8.19 4.99
C ARG A 14 -4.84 -7.05 5.16
N ILE A 15 -4.25 -6.55 4.07
CA ILE A 15 -3.43 -5.33 4.07
C ILE A 15 -4.31 -4.11 4.36
N VAL A 16 -5.41 -3.93 3.63
CA VAL A 16 -6.32 -2.78 3.79
C VAL A 16 -6.88 -2.72 5.21
N GLY A 17 -7.39 -3.83 5.76
CA GLY A 17 -7.93 -3.85 7.12
C GLY A 17 -6.90 -3.51 8.21
N LYS A 18 -5.62 -3.85 8.00
CA LYS A 18 -4.53 -3.45 8.91
C LYS A 18 -4.21 -1.96 8.79
N LEU A 19 -4.20 -1.41 7.58
CA LEU A 19 -4.01 0.01 7.35
C LEU A 19 -5.18 0.84 7.89
N GLU A 20 -6.42 0.38 7.73
CA GLU A 20 -7.61 1.00 8.31
C GLU A 20 -7.59 0.99 9.84
N ALA A 21 -7.03 -0.06 10.46
CA ALA A 21 -6.78 -0.11 11.91
C ALA A 21 -5.66 0.84 12.38
N GLY A 22 -5.00 1.57 11.46
CA GLY A 22 -3.93 2.51 11.75
C GLY A 22 -2.54 1.88 11.86
N GLN A 23 -2.34 0.64 11.41
CA GLN A 23 -1.00 0.04 11.38
C GLN A 23 -0.12 0.70 10.31
N TYR A 24 1.18 0.81 10.59
CA TYR A 24 2.16 1.36 9.65
C TYR A 24 2.38 0.44 8.47
N GLN A 25 2.44 1.01 7.26
CA GLN A 25 2.68 0.27 6.00
C GLN A 25 3.94 -0.61 6.08
N ALA A 26 5.03 -0.12 6.69
CA ALA A 26 6.28 -0.88 6.86
C ALA A 26 6.11 -2.12 7.74
N GLN A 27 5.25 -2.04 8.76
CA GLN A 27 4.98 -3.16 9.65
C GLN A 27 4.12 -4.21 8.95
N VAL A 28 3.08 -3.78 8.23
CA VAL A 28 2.23 -4.66 7.41
C VAL A 28 3.03 -5.33 6.30
N ALA A 29 3.96 -4.59 5.66
CA ALA A 29 4.89 -5.11 4.65
C ALA A 29 5.75 -6.24 5.21
N ARG A 30 6.33 -6.03 6.40
CA ARG A 30 7.19 -7.01 7.04
C ARG A 30 6.44 -8.22 7.59
N GLU A 31 5.20 -8.05 8.03
CA GLU A 31 4.34 -9.14 8.51
C GLU A 31 3.82 -10.04 7.39
N LEU A 32 3.63 -9.48 6.19
CA LEU A 32 3.09 -10.21 5.03
C LEU A 32 4.16 -10.53 3.97
N ASP A 33 5.42 -10.18 4.24
CA ASP A 33 6.56 -10.30 3.33
C ASP A 33 6.30 -9.69 1.94
N VAL A 34 5.59 -8.55 1.93
CA VAL A 34 5.24 -7.81 0.71
C VAL A 34 6.00 -6.49 0.65
N THR A 35 6.32 -6.05 -0.55
CA THR A 35 7.01 -4.77 -0.76
C THR A 35 6.12 -3.59 -0.35
N LEU A 36 6.71 -2.58 0.28
CA LEU A 36 6.04 -1.31 0.61
C LEU A 36 5.30 -0.70 -0.59
N SER A 37 5.86 -0.78 -1.80
CA SER A 37 5.23 -0.27 -3.03
C SER A 37 3.90 -0.95 -3.35
N VAL A 38 3.76 -2.25 -3.02
CA VAL A 38 2.49 -2.98 -3.18
C VAL A 38 1.46 -2.41 -2.21
N ILE A 39 1.85 -2.20 -0.95
CA ILE A 39 0.96 -1.67 0.08
C ILE A 39 0.54 -0.23 -0.23
N SER A 40 1.48 0.63 -0.62
CA SER A 40 1.18 2.01 -1.01
C SER A 40 0.28 2.06 -2.23
N ASN A 41 0.52 1.25 -3.26
CA ASN A 41 -0.33 1.19 -4.45
C ASN A 41 -1.75 0.64 -4.12
N LEU A 42 -1.86 -0.30 -3.18
CA LEU A 42 -3.14 -0.84 -2.75
C LEU A 42 -3.95 0.18 -1.93
N TRP A 43 -3.29 0.89 -1.02
CA TRP A 43 -3.88 1.97 -0.22
C TRP A 43 -4.30 3.15 -1.09
N ASP A 44 -3.47 3.52 -2.05
CA ASP A 44 -3.76 4.55 -3.04
C ASP A 44 -4.97 4.16 -3.91
N GLN A 45 -5.04 2.90 -4.40
CA GLN A 45 -6.23 2.40 -5.10
C GLN A 45 -7.48 2.39 -4.22
N PHE A 46 -7.39 2.04 -2.95
CA PHE A 46 -8.52 2.06 -2.01
C PHE A 46 -9.06 3.48 -1.84
N GLN A 47 -8.17 4.46 -1.60
CA GLN A 47 -8.54 5.87 -1.50
C GLN A 47 -9.09 6.44 -2.82
N ASN A 48 -8.46 6.11 -3.95
CA ASN A 48 -8.89 6.54 -5.28
C ASN A 48 -10.23 5.93 -5.69
N SER A 49 -10.55 4.72 -5.24
CA SER A 49 -11.84 4.09 -5.49
C SER A 49 -13.00 4.73 -4.70
N GLY A 50 -12.67 5.45 -3.61
CA GLY A 50 -13.65 6.10 -2.72
C GLY A 50 -13.93 7.57 -3.00
N SER A 51 -12.96 8.38 -3.44
CA SER A 51 -13.19 9.76 -3.93
C SER A 51 -11.87 10.44 -4.32
N VAL A 52 -11.92 11.12 -5.45
CA VAL A 52 -10.96 12.11 -5.95
C VAL A 52 -10.45 13.07 -4.86
N SER A 53 -9.18 13.47 -4.97
CA SER A 53 -8.53 14.62 -4.31
C SER A 53 -8.07 14.47 -2.86
N ARG A 54 -6.88 13.90 -2.69
CA ARG A 54 -5.87 14.59 -1.86
C ARG A 54 -4.49 14.23 -2.36
N ARG A 55 -3.82 15.21 -2.96
CA ARG A 55 -2.38 15.21 -3.26
C ARG A 55 -1.58 14.55 -2.13
N ILE A 56 -1.27 13.27 -2.22
CA ILE A 56 -0.22 12.69 -1.38
C ILE A 56 1.06 13.00 -2.12
N ARG A 57 1.74 14.01 -1.59
CA ARG A 57 3.05 14.47 -1.98
C ARG A 57 3.94 13.30 -2.40
N SER A 58 4.52 13.48 -3.57
CA SER A 58 5.88 13.11 -3.93
C SER A 58 6.84 13.53 -2.81
N THR A 59 6.86 12.79 -1.70
CA THR A 59 7.93 12.82 -0.70
C THR A 59 8.18 11.40 -0.22
N GLU A 60 8.29 10.46 -1.16
CA GLU A 60 9.23 9.34 -0.96
C GLU A 60 10.61 9.88 -1.32
N SER A 61 11.09 10.80 -0.48
CA SER A 61 12.51 11.12 -0.41
C SER A 61 13.14 9.81 0.06
N GLN A 62 13.83 9.13 -0.85
CA GLN A 62 14.81 8.11 -0.53
C GLN A 62 15.89 8.78 0.32
N ASN A 63 15.60 8.96 1.60
CA ASN A 63 16.51 9.45 2.61
C ASN A 63 16.81 8.27 3.52
N ASN A 64 17.72 7.41 3.06
CA ASN A 64 18.61 6.69 3.95
C ASN A 64 19.84 6.17 3.17
N GLN A 65 20.82 7.05 2.98
CA GLN A 65 22.22 6.63 2.86
C GLN A 65 23.00 7.45 3.89
N LEU A 66 23.20 6.83 5.06
CA LEU A 66 24.33 7.08 5.95
C LEU A 66 25.28 5.89 5.81
#